data_AF-A0A7V3XB80-F1
#
_entry.id   AF-A0A7V3XB80-F1
#
_cell.length_a   1.000
_cell.length_b   1.000
_cell.length_c   1.000
_cell.angle_alpha   90.00
_cell.angle_beta   90.00
_cell.angle_gamma   90.00
#
_symmetry.space_group_name_H-M   'P 1'
#
loop_
_entity.id
_entity.type
_entity.pdbx_description
1 polymer ?
#
loop_
_entity_poly.entity_id
_entity_poly.type
_entity_poly.pdbx_seq_one_letter_code
_entity_poly.pdbx_strand_id
1 'polypeptide(L)'
;MNRGDYLPITILIILLGFLFGEVLLSNQIFAQRDVAVFVFPLKHFVVEQLNAGRIPLWNPYTGCGVPFQAEIQSHMFYPISLIFYLFPLRFAFNLFIIIHFFLAGLFMYAMMREFRYNREPALFSALTFMLSGYLTSLVDLLNNLASLTWMPLVFFFSKKFVTDEKARSKNALRLSASMGIQFLGGEPLYVLMTLIPSLIWILYETVFKSLGLKRTQSFLFSGQILSRLKALPLSTSSRQALNLLRGWKHLKPVLILGSGFLGLIAFQLLPFIEYAPYSTRAHGFSYQVATQWSLPPWQLLQFILPRFFEFYYGHFWGYIQTWVPDIYLGVVPVFLICCGLRPSLRRKGVVTFFATSLTIFVLLSLGKYLPIYPFLYQHLGFKVIRYPVRFLAPAVFFYPFLPERGFEISSPGIPAGQASRGSLRLYPGVFS
;
A
#
# COMPACT_ATOMS: atom_id res chain seq x y z
N MET A 1 -1.04 9.87 18.66
CA MET A 1 -2.32 9.17 18.85
C MET A 1 -3.00 9.80 20.03
N ASN A 2 -4.30 10.04 19.92
CA ASN A 2 -5.12 10.52 21.02
C ASN A 2 -5.63 9.30 21.81
N ARG A 3 -6.04 9.48 23.07
CA ARG A 3 -6.59 8.38 23.89
C ARG A 3 -7.74 7.62 23.21
N GLY A 4 -8.54 8.28 22.37
CA GLY A 4 -9.60 7.63 21.60
C GLY A 4 -9.13 6.70 20.47
N ASP A 5 -7.83 6.66 20.15
CA ASP A 5 -7.30 5.78 19.09
C ASP A 5 -6.97 4.37 19.61
N TYR A 6 -6.97 4.15 20.93
CA TYR A 6 -6.74 2.81 21.50
C TYR A 6 -7.85 1.83 21.13
N LEU A 7 -9.11 2.27 21.15
CA LEU A 7 -10.25 1.40 20.84
C LEU A 7 -10.17 0.78 19.43
N PRO A 8 -9.95 1.56 18.33
CA PRO A 8 -9.72 0.98 17.00
C PRO A 8 -8.59 -0.04 16.96
N ILE A 9 -7.46 0.22 17.62
CA ILE A 9 -6.32 -0.71 17.65
C ILE A 9 -6.69 -1.99 18.38
N THR A 10 -7.37 -1.88 19.52
CA THR A 10 -7.86 -3.04 20.28
C THR A 10 -8.82 -3.88 19.45
N ILE A 11 -9.72 -3.26 18.68
CA ILE A 11 -10.63 -3.97 17.77
C ILE A 11 -9.84 -4.77 16.72
N LEU A 12 -8.81 -4.16 16.10
CA LEU A 12 -7.95 -4.87 15.14
C LEU A 12 -7.28 -6.09 15.78
N ILE A 13 -6.75 -5.95 16.99
CA ILE A 13 -6.07 -7.05 17.71
C ILE A 13 -7.07 -8.18 18.05
N ILE A 14 -8.22 -7.85 18.63
CA ILE A 14 -9.24 -8.84 19.01
C ILE A 14 -9.71 -9.60 17.77
N LEU A 15 -9.96 -8.90 16.67
CA LEU A 15 -10.45 -9.52 15.44
C LEU A 15 -9.40 -10.45 14.82
N LEU A 16 -8.12 -10.09 14.84
CA LEU A 16 -7.06 -10.99 14.38
C LEU A 16 -6.89 -12.19 15.31
N GLY A 17 -7.02 -12.00 16.63
CA GLY A 17 -7.03 -13.10 17.58
C GLY A 17 -8.19 -14.07 17.33
N PHE A 18 -9.37 -13.55 16.96
CA PHE A 18 -10.51 -14.38 16.59
C PHE A 18 -10.28 -15.13 15.26
N LEU A 19 -9.79 -14.45 14.22
CA LEU A 19 -9.62 -15.02 12.88
C LEU A 19 -8.44 -16.00 12.76
N PHE A 20 -7.34 -15.74 13.46
CA PHE A 20 -6.10 -16.50 13.35
C PHE A 20 -5.72 -17.26 14.63
N GLY A 21 -6.52 -17.17 15.69
CA GLY A 21 -6.23 -17.80 16.98
C GLY A 21 -6.04 -19.30 16.89
N GLU A 22 -6.85 -19.99 16.09
CA GLU A 22 -6.71 -21.43 15.85
C GLU A 22 -5.35 -21.79 15.23
N VAL A 23 -4.89 -21.00 14.25
CA VAL A 23 -3.62 -21.25 13.55
C VAL A 23 -2.41 -20.92 14.44
N LEU A 24 -2.55 -19.98 15.40
CA LEU A 24 -1.51 -19.70 16.39
C LEU A 24 -1.40 -20.77 17.48
N LEU A 25 -2.52 -21.37 17.86
CA LEU A 25 -2.60 -22.35 18.96
C LEU A 25 -2.46 -23.80 18.48
N SER A 26 -2.59 -24.04 17.18
CA SER A 26 -2.44 -25.36 16.57
C SER A 26 -1.03 -25.62 16.03
N ASN A 27 -0.78 -26.86 15.64
CA ASN A 27 0.45 -27.27 14.95
C ASN A 27 0.37 -27.13 13.42
N GLN A 28 -0.60 -26.37 12.91
CA GLN A 28 -0.85 -26.20 11.48
C GLN A 28 -0.17 -24.95 10.94
N ILE A 29 0.12 -24.95 9.64
CA ILE A 29 0.57 -23.78 8.89
C ILE A 29 -0.30 -23.63 7.65
N PHE A 30 -0.40 -22.40 7.14
CA PHE A 30 -0.85 -22.19 5.76
C PHE A 30 0.16 -22.88 4.83
N ALA A 31 -0.32 -23.70 3.89
CA ALA A 31 0.54 -24.60 3.12
C ALA A 31 0.18 -24.66 1.63
N GLN A 32 -0.71 -23.80 1.14
CA GLN A 32 -1.12 -23.85 -0.27
C GLN A 32 -0.02 -23.25 -1.17
N ARG A 33 0.07 -23.74 -2.41
CA ARG A 33 0.90 -23.16 -3.49
C ARG A 33 2.38 -22.99 -3.09
N ASP A 34 2.93 -21.80 -3.31
CA ASP A 34 4.33 -21.48 -3.15
C ASP A 34 4.79 -21.59 -1.69
N VAL A 35 3.88 -21.55 -0.71
CA VAL A 35 4.23 -21.67 0.69
C VAL A 35 4.92 -22.98 1.00
N ALA A 36 4.31 -24.12 0.65
CA ALA A 36 4.86 -25.43 0.97
C ALA A 36 6.11 -25.77 0.13
N VAL A 37 6.14 -25.34 -1.14
CA VAL A 37 7.15 -25.81 -2.10
C VAL A 37 8.35 -24.87 -2.21
N PHE A 38 8.16 -23.57 -1.93
CA PHE A 38 9.18 -22.55 -2.14
C PHE A 38 9.48 -21.75 -0.88
N VAL A 39 8.48 -21.08 -0.30
CA VAL A 39 8.72 -20.09 0.77
C VAL A 39 9.15 -20.76 2.07
N PHE A 40 8.46 -21.81 2.52
CA PHE A 40 8.78 -22.48 3.78
C PHE A 40 10.17 -23.15 3.77
N PRO A 41 10.56 -23.94 2.74
CA PRO A 41 11.92 -24.46 2.63
C PRO A 41 12.98 -23.35 2.61
N LEU A 42 12.69 -22.24 1.95
CA LEU A 42 13.59 -21.11 1.87
C LEU A 42 13.78 -20.44 3.24
N LYS A 43 12.71 -20.28 4.03
CA LYS A 43 12.81 -19.82 5.43
C LYS A 43 13.60 -20.79 6.30
N HIS A 44 13.35 -22.09 6.15
CA HIS A 44 14.11 -23.11 6.87
C HIS A 44 15.61 -22.99 6.59
N PHE A 45 16.00 -22.90 5.32
CA PHE A 45 17.40 -22.75 4.92
C PHE A 45 18.06 -21.51 5.55
N VAL A 46 17.38 -20.36 5.53
CA VAL A 46 17.89 -19.11 6.12
C VAL A 46 18.15 -19.26 7.63
N VAL A 47 17.17 -19.81 8.35
CA VAL A 47 17.26 -20.02 9.80
C VAL A 47 18.39 -20.99 10.14
N GLU A 48 18.49 -22.09 9.41
CA GLU A 48 19.55 -23.09 9.58
C GLU A 48 20.95 -22.50 9.37
N GLN A 49 21.15 -21.72 8.30
CA GLN A 49 22.44 -21.11 7.99
C GLN A 49 22.85 -20.08 9.05
N LEU A 50 21.96 -19.17 9.47
CA LEU A 50 22.32 -18.19 10.50
C LEU A 50 22.53 -18.83 11.88
N ASN A 51 21.77 -19.88 12.24
CA ASN A 51 21.99 -20.62 13.48
C ASN A 51 23.38 -21.30 13.50
N ALA A 52 23.89 -21.68 12.32
CA ALA A 52 25.25 -22.17 12.14
C ALA A 52 26.31 -21.03 12.06
N GLY A 53 25.94 -19.77 12.28
CA GLY A 53 26.83 -18.62 12.18
C GLY A 53 27.24 -18.25 10.75
N ARG A 54 26.53 -18.76 9.74
CA ARG A 54 26.84 -18.55 8.32
C ARG A 54 25.82 -17.64 7.67
N ILE A 55 26.28 -16.59 6.99
CA ILE A 55 25.43 -15.75 6.16
C ILE A 55 25.11 -16.54 4.86
N PRO A 56 23.85 -16.85 4.53
CA PRO A 56 23.51 -17.62 3.34
C PRO A 56 23.73 -16.78 2.08
N LEU A 57 24.89 -16.97 1.43
CA LEU A 57 25.22 -16.33 0.15
C LEU A 57 24.91 -17.23 -1.05
N TRP A 58 24.93 -18.54 -0.86
CA TRP A 58 24.72 -19.56 -1.90
C TRP A 58 23.71 -20.60 -1.44
N ASN A 59 22.75 -20.94 -2.31
CA ASN A 59 21.81 -22.03 -2.07
C ASN A 59 22.12 -23.18 -3.04
N PRO A 60 22.67 -24.31 -2.54
CA PRO A 60 23.06 -25.44 -3.37
C PRO A 60 21.88 -26.31 -3.84
N TYR A 61 20.69 -26.13 -3.27
CA TYR A 61 19.55 -27.02 -3.47
C TYR A 61 18.68 -26.67 -4.68
N THR A 62 18.84 -25.48 -5.24
CA THR A 62 18.06 -25.01 -6.39
C THR A 62 18.93 -25.01 -7.64
N GLY A 63 18.57 -25.80 -8.65
CA GLY A 63 19.16 -25.70 -10.00
C GLY A 63 20.68 -25.85 -10.07
N CYS A 64 21.26 -26.78 -9.32
CA CYS A 64 22.71 -26.97 -9.14
C CYS A 64 23.44 -25.81 -8.43
N GLY A 65 22.68 -24.86 -7.89
CA GLY A 65 23.17 -23.77 -7.07
C GLY A 65 22.79 -22.40 -7.62
N VAL A 66 22.32 -21.52 -6.73
CA VAL A 66 21.96 -20.13 -7.07
C VAL A 66 22.46 -19.16 -5.99
N PRO A 67 22.78 -17.90 -6.36
CA PRO A 67 23.13 -16.88 -5.38
C PRO A 67 21.91 -16.57 -4.50
N PHE A 68 22.00 -16.93 -3.22
CA PHE A 68 20.87 -16.86 -2.31
C PHE A 68 20.53 -15.42 -1.93
N GLN A 69 21.55 -14.60 -1.68
CA GLN A 69 21.36 -13.19 -1.31
C GLN A 69 20.63 -12.40 -2.42
N ALA A 70 20.82 -12.77 -3.69
CA ALA A 70 20.15 -12.15 -4.82
C ALA A 70 18.65 -12.48 -4.90
N GLU A 71 18.19 -13.54 -4.23
CA GLU A 71 16.78 -13.91 -4.17
C GLU A 71 16.03 -12.97 -3.21
N ILE A 72 15.38 -11.96 -3.80
CA ILE A 72 14.66 -10.93 -3.06
C ILE A 72 13.46 -11.49 -2.27
N GLN A 73 12.89 -12.63 -2.72
CA GLN A 73 11.77 -13.28 -2.02
C GLN A 73 12.21 -13.99 -0.74
N SER A 74 13.51 -14.04 -0.45
CA SER A 74 14.02 -14.64 0.78
C SER A 74 13.65 -13.89 2.04
N HIS A 75 13.40 -12.58 1.91
CA HIS A 75 13.23 -11.64 3.02
C HIS A 75 14.36 -11.72 4.05
N MET A 76 15.57 -12.11 3.63
CA MET A 76 16.72 -12.25 4.53
C MET A 76 17.01 -10.94 5.29
N PHE A 77 16.95 -9.81 4.60
CA PHE A 77 17.17 -8.48 5.18
C PHE A 77 15.88 -7.76 5.60
N TYR A 78 14.73 -8.42 5.51
CA TYR A 78 13.47 -7.82 5.89
C TYR A 78 13.33 -7.79 7.43
N PRO A 79 13.09 -6.63 8.07
CA PRO A 79 13.13 -6.53 9.53
C PRO A 79 12.16 -7.46 10.26
N ILE A 80 10.96 -7.71 9.72
CA ILE A 80 9.98 -8.58 10.36
C ILE A 80 10.42 -10.05 10.30
N SER A 81 11.31 -10.42 9.37
CA SER A 81 11.87 -11.78 9.32
C SER A 81 12.72 -12.13 10.55
N LEU A 82 13.09 -11.16 11.41
CA LEU A 82 13.78 -11.44 12.67
C LEU A 82 13.03 -12.45 13.55
N ILE A 83 11.70 -12.50 13.46
CA ILE A 83 10.89 -13.44 14.24
C ILE A 83 11.18 -14.91 13.89
N PHE A 84 11.69 -15.20 12.69
CA PHE A 84 12.07 -16.56 12.29
C PHE A 84 13.31 -17.07 13.04
N TYR A 85 14.11 -16.18 13.63
CA TYR A 85 15.24 -16.56 14.50
C TYR A 85 14.85 -16.59 15.98
N LEU A 86 13.79 -15.87 16.36
CA LEU A 86 13.36 -15.76 17.75
C LEU A 86 12.40 -16.88 18.18
N PHE A 87 11.68 -17.46 17.22
CA PHE A 87 10.64 -18.45 17.50
C PHE A 87 10.78 -19.70 16.63
N PRO A 88 10.19 -20.83 17.04
CA PRO A 88 10.10 -22.02 16.19
C PRO A 88 9.50 -21.69 14.83
N LEU A 89 10.12 -22.20 13.76
CA LEU A 89 9.84 -21.81 12.36
C LEU A 89 8.34 -21.79 12.01
N ARG A 90 7.58 -22.80 12.44
CA ARG A 90 6.13 -22.90 12.16
C ARG A 90 5.34 -21.76 12.81
N PHE A 91 5.57 -21.54 14.10
CA PHE A 91 4.94 -20.45 14.84
C PHE A 91 5.36 -19.09 14.27
N ALA A 92 6.64 -18.91 13.98
CA ALA A 92 7.16 -17.69 13.34
C ALA A 92 6.49 -17.42 11.98
N PHE A 93 6.20 -18.47 11.19
CA PHE A 93 5.53 -18.35 9.90
C PHE A 93 4.10 -17.83 10.03
N ASN A 94 3.32 -18.40 10.94
CA ASN A 94 1.95 -17.94 11.20
C ASN A 94 1.96 -16.53 11.80
N LEU A 95 2.86 -16.28 12.76
CA LEU A 95 3.03 -14.97 13.37
C LEU A 95 3.44 -13.90 12.33
N PHE A 96 4.28 -14.25 11.36
CA PHE A 96 4.66 -13.37 10.26
C PHE A 96 3.42 -12.87 9.53
N ILE A 97 2.55 -13.78 9.11
CA ILE A 97 1.31 -13.44 8.39
C ILE A 97 0.45 -12.49 9.25
N ILE A 98 0.20 -12.86 10.51
CA ILE A 98 -0.68 -12.10 11.42
C ILE A 98 -0.14 -10.69 11.69
N ILE A 99 1.18 -10.55 11.86
CA ILE A 99 1.82 -9.24 11.99
C ILE A 99 1.54 -8.38 10.75
N HIS A 100 1.58 -8.94 9.54
CA HIS A 100 1.31 -8.17 8.33
C HIS A 100 -0.16 -7.74 8.22
N PHE A 101 -1.11 -8.60 8.58
CA PHE A 101 -2.52 -8.19 8.67
C PHE A 101 -2.71 -7.07 9.69
N PHE A 102 -2.11 -7.19 10.87
CA PHE A 102 -2.16 -6.14 11.88
C PHE A 102 -1.58 -4.81 11.38
N LEU A 103 -0.39 -4.87 10.77
CA LEU A 103 0.27 -3.69 10.21
C LEU A 103 -0.53 -3.08 9.05
N ALA A 104 -1.15 -3.89 8.20
CA ALA A 104 -2.00 -3.42 7.11
C ALA A 104 -3.18 -2.59 7.64
N GLY A 105 -3.89 -3.12 8.65
CA GLY A 105 -4.97 -2.40 9.34
C GLY A 105 -4.47 -1.15 10.06
N LEU A 106 -3.38 -1.27 10.83
CA LEU A 106 -2.81 -0.16 11.60
C LEU A 106 -2.34 1.00 10.71
N PHE A 107 -1.61 0.69 9.63
CA PHE A 107 -1.10 1.70 8.71
C PHE A 107 -2.23 2.34 7.90
N MET A 108 -3.23 1.57 7.48
CA MET A 108 -4.42 2.12 6.83
C MET A 108 -5.18 3.05 7.77
N TYR A 109 -5.43 2.64 9.03
CA TYR A 109 -6.05 3.50 10.04
C TYR A 109 -5.24 4.78 10.22
N ALA A 110 -3.94 4.68 10.46
CA ALA A 110 -3.06 5.84 10.63
C ALA A 110 -3.06 6.77 9.42
N MET A 111 -3.03 6.22 8.21
CA MET A 111 -3.18 6.97 6.96
C MET A 111 -4.50 7.73 6.92
N MET A 112 -5.64 7.06 7.13
CA MET A 112 -6.94 7.72 7.13
C MET A 112 -7.03 8.86 8.15
N ARG A 113 -6.45 8.67 9.34
CA ARG A 113 -6.35 9.71 10.36
C ARG A 113 -5.51 10.90 9.89
N GLU A 114 -4.39 10.67 9.21
CA GLU A 114 -3.58 11.73 8.59
C GLU A 114 -4.33 12.44 7.47
N PHE A 115 -5.19 11.72 6.74
CA PHE A 115 -6.15 12.30 5.78
C PHE A 115 -7.34 13.03 6.41
N ARG A 116 -7.33 13.17 7.74
CA ARG A 116 -8.31 13.88 8.57
C ARG A 116 -9.69 13.22 8.59
N TYR A 117 -9.78 11.92 8.34
CA TYR A 117 -11.02 11.17 8.55
C TYR A 117 -11.27 10.95 10.05
N ASN A 118 -12.55 10.81 10.43
CA ASN A 118 -12.97 10.45 11.79
C ASN A 118 -12.61 8.99 12.11
N ARG A 119 -12.83 8.52 13.35
CA ARG A 119 -12.27 7.23 13.80
C ARG A 119 -13.00 6.07 13.17
N GLU A 120 -14.30 6.21 13.06
CA GLU A 120 -15.26 5.26 12.54
C GLU A 120 -14.97 4.97 11.05
N PRO A 121 -14.91 5.97 10.13
CA PRO A 121 -14.52 5.71 8.75
C PRO A 121 -13.06 5.24 8.63
N ALA A 122 -12.14 5.72 9.48
CA ALA A 122 -10.76 5.25 9.45
C ALA A 122 -10.64 3.76 9.85
N LEU A 123 -11.38 3.32 10.87
CA LEU A 123 -11.45 1.93 11.30
C LEU A 123 -12.14 1.09 10.24
N PHE A 124 -13.24 1.56 9.66
CA PHE A 124 -13.92 0.89 8.56
C PHE A 124 -12.97 0.64 7.39
N SER A 125 -12.22 1.66 6.95
CA SER A 125 -11.24 1.52 5.86
C SER A 125 -10.08 0.59 6.24
N ALA A 126 -9.63 0.61 7.49
CA ALA A 126 -8.61 -0.30 7.99
C ALA A 126 -9.07 -1.76 7.94
N LEU A 127 -10.27 -2.06 8.44
CA LEU A 127 -10.87 -3.40 8.40
C LEU A 127 -11.10 -3.87 6.97
N THR A 128 -11.59 -2.96 6.13
CA THR A 128 -11.89 -3.20 4.72
C THR A 128 -10.61 -3.58 3.94
N PHE A 129 -9.52 -2.84 4.12
CA PHE A 129 -8.23 -3.19 3.52
C PHE A 129 -7.65 -4.49 4.09
N MET A 130 -7.59 -4.59 5.42
CA MET A 130 -7.02 -5.72 6.16
C MET A 130 -7.73 -7.04 5.86
N LEU A 131 -9.05 -7.04 5.66
CA LEU A 131 -9.86 -8.24 5.49
C LEU A 131 -10.42 -8.40 4.07
N SER A 132 -9.88 -7.66 3.11
CA SER A 132 -10.23 -7.82 1.71
C SER A 132 -9.90 -9.24 1.21
N GLY A 133 -10.70 -9.75 0.28
CA GLY A 133 -10.44 -11.03 -0.42
C GLY A 133 -9.05 -11.05 -1.06
N TYR A 134 -8.61 -9.90 -1.57
CA TYR A 134 -7.28 -9.77 -2.16
C TYR A 134 -6.16 -9.92 -1.14
N LEU A 135 -6.20 -9.19 -0.01
CA LEU A 135 -5.11 -9.27 0.99
C LEU A 135 -5.09 -10.66 1.65
N THR A 136 -6.26 -11.24 1.93
CA THR A 136 -6.41 -12.62 2.41
C THR A 136 -5.87 -13.65 1.43
N SER A 137 -6.07 -13.44 0.13
CA SER A 137 -5.46 -14.26 -0.93
C SER A 137 -3.93 -14.21 -0.98
N LEU A 138 -3.30 -13.18 -0.40
CA LEU A 138 -1.83 -13.07 -0.35
C LEU A 138 -1.20 -13.86 0.81
N VAL A 139 -1.99 -14.54 1.63
CA VAL A 139 -1.47 -15.45 2.68
C VAL A 139 -0.57 -16.54 2.07
N ASP A 140 -0.83 -16.95 0.83
CA ASP A 140 0.01 -17.92 0.11
C ASP A 140 1.16 -17.30 -0.69
N LEU A 141 1.28 -15.97 -0.67
CA LEU A 141 2.23 -15.17 -1.44
C LEU A 141 2.93 -14.16 -0.51
N LEU A 142 3.71 -14.66 0.45
CA LEU A 142 4.26 -13.87 1.57
C LEU A 142 5.01 -12.61 1.15
N ASN A 143 5.71 -12.64 0.01
CA ASN A 143 6.42 -11.46 -0.48
C ASN A 143 5.47 -10.37 -0.99
N ASN A 144 4.37 -10.75 -1.65
CA ASN A 144 3.33 -9.82 -2.09
C ASN A 144 2.59 -9.26 -0.86
N LEU A 145 2.25 -10.10 0.13
CA LEU A 145 1.66 -9.66 1.40
C LEU A 145 2.58 -8.67 2.13
N ALA A 146 3.86 -9.03 2.28
CA ALA A 146 4.85 -8.20 2.95
C ALA A 146 4.96 -6.82 2.28
N SER A 147 5.17 -6.75 0.95
CA SER A 147 5.30 -5.48 0.25
C SER A 147 4.00 -4.66 0.19
N LEU A 148 2.81 -5.28 0.03
CA LEU A 148 1.56 -4.53 -0.05
C LEU A 148 1.21 -3.85 1.30
N THR A 149 1.53 -4.52 2.41
CA THR A 149 1.25 -4.06 3.77
C THR A 149 1.80 -2.66 4.06
N TRP A 150 2.95 -2.29 3.49
CA TRP A 150 3.60 -0.99 3.75
C TRP A 150 3.03 0.17 2.92
N MET A 151 2.24 -0.10 1.88
CA MET A 151 1.70 0.91 0.98
C MET A 151 0.97 2.06 1.71
N PRO A 152 0.11 1.82 2.72
CA PRO A 152 -0.52 2.90 3.47
C PRO A 152 0.47 3.77 4.25
N LEU A 153 1.53 3.17 4.81
CA LEU A 153 2.53 3.90 5.58
C LEU A 153 3.38 4.81 4.68
N VAL A 154 3.70 4.33 3.47
CA VAL A 154 4.38 5.15 2.46
C VAL A 154 3.55 6.39 2.14
N PHE A 155 2.27 6.24 1.84
CA PHE A 155 1.39 7.38 1.58
C PHE A 155 1.18 8.31 2.79
N PHE A 156 1.10 7.75 4.00
CA PHE A 156 1.05 8.53 5.25
C PHE A 156 2.26 9.47 5.35
N PHE A 157 3.47 8.96 5.13
CA PHE A 157 4.68 9.78 5.17
C PHE A 157 4.87 10.66 3.92
N SER A 158 4.40 10.26 2.73
CA SER A 158 4.36 11.13 1.55
C SER A 158 3.54 12.38 1.82
N LYS A 159 2.38 12.24 2.47
CA LYS A 159 1.58 13.38 2.88
C LYS A 159 2.32 14.26 3.89
N LYS A 160 2.87 13.68 4.96
CA LYS A 160 3.62 14.43 5.99
C LYS A 160 4.86 15.13 5.44
N PHE A 161 5.53 14.52 4.47
CA PHE A 161 6.69 15.11 3.79
C PHE A 161 6.32 16.43 3.10
N VAL A 162 5.14 16.52 2.48
CA VAL A 162 4.68 17.73 1.80
C VAL A 162 4.06 18.74 2.78
N THR A 163 3.29 18.28 3.76
CA THR A 163 2.47 19.15 4.63
C THR A 163 3.24 19.73 5.82
N ASP A 164 4.16 18.96 6.42
CA ASP A 164 4.90 19.37 7.63
C ASP A 164 6.29 19.89 7.26
N GLU A 165 6.39 21.21 7.06
CA GLU A 165 7.64 21.85 6.63
C GLU A 165 8.73 21.80 7.69
N LYS A 166 8.35 21.88 8.97
CA LYS A 166 9.31 21.90 10.08
C LYS A 166 9.96 20.52 10.27
N ALA A 167 9.18 19.44 10.11
CA ALA A 167 9.70 18.08 10.21
C ALA A 167 10.03 17.44 8.85
N ARG A 168 10.09 18.20 7.76
CA ARG A 168 10.22 17.66 6.39
C ARG A 168 11.38 16.68 6.22
N SER A 169 12.59 17.00 6.70
CA SER A 169 13.74 16.08 6.63
C SER A 169 13.54 14.80 7.44
N LYS A 170 12.88 14.89 8.60
CA LYS A 170 12.55 13.72 9.42
C LYS A 170 11.51 12.84 8.72
N ASN A 171 10.53 13.45 8.07
CA ASN A 171 9.52 12.75 7.28
C ASN A 171 10.12 12.17 5.99
N ALA A 172 11.15 12.80 5.41
CA ALA A 172 11.92 12.23 4.31
C ALA A 172 12.61 10.92 4.72
N LEU A 173 13.25 10.91 5.89
CA LEU A 173 13.88 9.70 6.43
C LEU A 173 12.86 8.59 6.75
N ARG A 174 11.70 8.95 7.30
CA ARG A 174 10.63 7.98 7.58
C ARG A 174 10.00 7.42 6.31
N LEU A 175 9.84 8.27 5.30
CA LEU A 175 9.36 7.87 4.00
C LEU A 175 10.36 6.93 3.31
N SER A 176 11.65 7.29 3.31
CA SER A 176 12.69 6.42 2.76
C SER A 176 12.79 5.09 3.48
N ALA A 177 12.68 5.08 4.82
CA ALA A 177 12.61 3.86 5.61
C ALA A 177 11.39 3.00 5.24
N SER A 178 10.21 3.60 5.11
CA SER A 178 8.98 2.86 4.76
C SER A 178 9.07 2.26 3.35
N MET A 179 9.59 3.02 2.38
CA MET A 179 9.81 2.54 1.01
C MET A 179 10.90 1.45 0.97
N GLY A 180 11.99 1.63 1.73
CA GLY A 180 13.10 0.68 1.79
C GLY A 180 12.64 -0.66 2.39
N ILE A 181 11.94 -0.62 3.52
CA ILE A 181 11.38 -1.82 4.15
C ILE A 181 10.34 -2.48 3.24
N GLN A 182 9.52 -1.71 2.53
CA GLN A 182 8.59 -2.24 1.52
C GLN A 182 9.31 -3.03 0.42
N PHE A 183 10.46 -2.52 -0.06
CA PHE A 183 11.28 -3.20 -1.05
C PHE A 183 11.89 -4.50 -0.52
N LEU A 184 12.38 -4.48 0.72
CA LEU A 184 12.88 -5.68 1.40
C LEU A 184 11.78 -6.72 1.64
N GLY A 185 10.50 -6.35 1.53
CA GLY A 185 9.35 -7.25 1.49
C GLY A 185 9.33 -8.20 0.28
N GLY A 186 10.22 -8.04 -0.69
CA GLY A 186 10.49 -9.07 -1.70
C GLY A 186 9.61 -9.02 -2.94
N GLU A 187 8.88 -7.93 -3.18
CA GLU A 187 8.08 -7.77 -4.38
C GLU A 187 8.28 -6.40 -5.08
N PRO A 188 9.22 -6.30 -6.04
CA PRO A 188 9.53 -5.05 -6.74
C PRO A 188 8.34 -4.42 -7.46
N LEU A 189 7.41 -5.24 -7.99
CA LEU A 189 6.26 -4.70 -8.71
C LEU A 189 5.36 -3.86 -7.78
N TYR A 190 5.13 -4.33 -6.56
CA TYR A 190 4.29 -3.64 -5.58
C TYR A 190 4.96 -2.37 -5.05
N VAL A 191 6.28 -2.37 -4.98
CA VAL A 191 7.07 -1.15 -4.71
C VAL A 191 6.81 -0.13 -5.81
N LEU A 192 6.93 -0.48 -7.09
CA LEU A 192 6.67 0.45 -8.19
C LEU A 192 5.23 0.97 -8.19
N MET A 193 4.26 0.07 -7.94
CA MET A 193 2.84 0.43 -7.79
C MET A 193 2.56 1.36 -6.62
N THR A 194 3.46 1.44 -5.64
CA THR A 194 3.39 2.39 -4.52
C THR A 194 4.15 3.68 -4.83
N LEU A 195 5.39 3.56 -5.31
CA LEU A 195 6.28 4.67 -5.57
C LEU A 195 5.71 5.62 -6.62
N ILE A 196 5.24 5.09 -7.77
CA ILE A 196 4.76 5.93 -8.87
C ILE A 196 3.56 6.80 -8.42
N PRO A 197 2.46 6.24 -7.87
CA PRO A 197 1.38 7.06 -7.34
C PRO A 197 1.82 7.99 -6.19
N SER A 198 2.71 7.54 -5.29
CA SER A 198 3.18 8.39 -4.19
C SER A 198 3.99 9.60 -4.67
N LEU A 199 4.77 9.44 -5.75
CA LEU A 199 5.50 10.53 -6.39
C LEU A 199 4.54 11.49 -7.09
N ILE A 200 3.55 10.96 -7.83
CA ILE A 200 2.50 11.79 -8.44
C ILE A 200 1.75 12.58 -7.35
N TRP A 201 1.43 11.95 -6.22
CA TRP A 201 0.80 12.60 -5.07
C TRP A 201 1.68 13.73 -4.50
N ILE A 202 2.98 13.48 -4.29
CA ILE A 202 3.93 14.48 -3.79
C ILE A 202 4.04 15.66 -4.76
N LEU A 203 4.16 15.39 -6.05
CA LEU A 203 4.22 16.41 -7.10
C LEU A 203 2.92 17.22 -7.15
N TYR A 204 1.78 16.54 -7.14
CA TYR A 204 0.45 17.15 -7.10
C TYR A 204 0.31 18.11 -5.91
N GLU A 205 0.56 17.65 -4.69
CA GLU A 205 0.44 18.49 -3.49
C GLU A 205 1.45 19.65 -3.49
N THR A 206 2.68 19.43 -3.99
CA THR A 206 3.71 20.47 -4.06
C THR A 206 3.33 21.57 -5.06
N VAL A 207 2.87 21.21 -6.26
CA VAL A 207 2.46 22.15 -7.31
C VAL A 207 1.23 22.94 -6.89
N PHE A 208 0.20 22.29 -6.33
CA PHE A 208 -1.00 22.99 -5.86
C PHE A 208 -0.68 23.96 -4.72
N LYS A 209 0.19 23.56 -3.80
CA LYS A 209 0.67 24.43 -2.72
C LYS A 209 1.44 25.64 -3.27
N SER A 210 2.33 25.45 -4.26
CA SER A 210 3.09 26.55 -4.85
C SER A 210 2.21 27.51 -5.67
N LEU A 211 1.14 27.03 -6.27
CA LEU A 211 0.21 27.86 -7.06
C LEU A 211 -0.88 28.55 -6.22
N GLY A 212 -0.94 28.31 -4.90
CA GLY A 212 -1.93 28.92 -4.01
C GLY A 212 -3.39 28.56 -4.33
N LEU A 213 -3.62 27.48 -5.09
CA LEU A 213 -4.96 27.08 -5.55
C LEU A 213 -5.74 26.40 -4.43
N LYS A 214 -7.03 26.74 -4.28
CA LYS A 214 -7.93 26.07 -3.32
C LYS A 214 -8.25 24.65 -3.83
N ARG A 215 -8.21 23.66 -2.93
CA ARG A 215 -8.43 22.22 -3.16
C ARG A 215 -9.77 21.84 -3.82
N THR A 216 -10.72 22.77 -3.87
CA THR A 216 -12.04 22.61 -4.50
C THR A 216 -12.04 22.89 -6.01
N GLN A 217 -10.97 23.46 -6.55
CA GLN A 217 -10.85 23.83 -7.96
C GLN A 217 -10.17 22.73 -8.83
N SER A 218 -9.93 21.55 -8.25
CA SER A 218 -8.72 20.78 -8.56
C SER A 218 -8.77 19.71 -9.65
N PHE A 219 -9.84 19.51 -10.44
CA PHE A 219 -9.71 18.46 -11.49
C PHE A 219 -10.56 18.58 -12.76
N LEU A 220 -11.57 19.46 -12.82
CA LEU A 220 -12.35 19.62 -14.06
C LEU A 220 -11.65 20.46 -15.15
N PHE A 221 -10.43 20.93 -14.94
CA PHE A 221 -9.83 21.89 -15.87
C PHE A 221 -8.32 21.71 -16.04
N SER A 222 -7.92 20.81 -16.94
CA SER A 222 -6.62 20.90 -17.63
C SER A 222 -6.46 22.27 -18.30
N GLY A 223 -7.56 22.86 -18.81
CA GLY A 223 -7.59 24.16 -19.46
C GLY A 223 -7.29 25.37 -18.56
N GLN A 224 -7.69 25.37 -17.28
CA GLN A 224 -7.44 26.50 -16.37
C GLN A 224 -6.02 26.50 -15.80
N ILE A 225 -5.42 25.33 -15.62
CA ILE A 225 -4.00 25.23 -15.25
C ILE A 225 -3.15 25.70 -16.44
N LEU A 226 -3.43 25.23 -17.65
CA LEU A 226 -2.74 25.70 -18.86
C LEU A 226 -2.97 27.19 -19.12
N SER A 227 -4.18 27.71 -18.92
CA SER A 227 -4.46 29.14 -19.12
C SER A 227 -3.84 30.02 -18.04
N ARG A 228 -3.81 29.60 -16.77
CA ARG A 228 -3.11 30.33 -15.70
C ARG A 228 -1.59 30.17 -15.79
N LEU A 229 -1.06 29.03 -16.21
CA LEU A 229 0.37 28.87 -16.54
C LEU A 229 0.77 29.81 -17.69
N LYS A 230 -0.11 30.02 -18.68
CA LYS A 230 0.08 30.98 -19.77
C LYS A 230 -0.14 32.45 -19.33
N ALA A 231 -1.05 32.71 -18.39
CA ALA A 231 -1.40 34.06 -17.92
C ALA A 231 -0.56 34.56 -16.73
N LEU A 232 0.22 33.69 -16.10
CA LEU A 232 1.19 34.09 -15.09
C LEU A 232 2.36 34.81 -15.78
N PRO A 233 2.79 36.00 -15.30
CA PRO A 233 3.97 36.65 -15.85
C PRO A 233 5.18 35.70 -15.73
N LEU A 234 5.82 35.42 -16.86
CA LEU A 234 7.03 34.56 -16.96
C LEU A 234 8.15 34.99 -16.00
N SER A 235 8.11 36.20 -15.43
CA SER A 235 9.09 36.71 -14.47
C SER A 235 8.87 36.28 -13.02
N THR A 236 7.63 35.97 -12.59
CA THR A 236 7.31 35.68 -11.17
C THR A 236 7.21 34.20 -10.88
N SER A 237 6.60 33.41 -11.77
CA SER A 237 6.49 31.94 -11.64
C SER A 237 7.83 31.24 -11.83
N SER A 238 8.63 31.73 -12.79
CA SER A 238 9.98 31.21 -13.04
C SER A 238 10.89 31.52 -11.86
N ARG A 239 10.78 32.70 -11.23
CA ARG A 239 11.58 33.05 -10.04
C ARG A 239 11.16 32.25 -8.79
N GLN A 240 9.88 31.98 -8.56
CA GLN A 240 9.44 31.13 -7.44
C GLN A 240 9.76 29.64 -7.66
N ALA A 241 9.60 29.13 -8.89
CA ALA A 241 10.03 27.77 -9.25
C ALA A 241 11.56 27.61 -9.22
N LEU A 242 12.32 28.62 -9.66
CA LEU A 242 13.78 28.67 -9.53
C LEU A 242 14.21 28.83 -8.06
N ASN A 243 13.46 29.53 -7.22
CA ASN A 243 13.75 29.63 -5.78
C ASN A 243 13.46 28.32 -5.03
N LEU A 244 12.49 27.51 -5.48
CA LEU A 244 12.27 26.13 -5.02
C LEU A 244 13.46 25.22 -5.37
N LEU A 245 14.09 25.44 -6.53
CA LEU A 245 15.30 24.72 -6.96
C LEU A 245 16.59 25.25 -6.30
N ARG A 246 16.65 26.53 -5.91
CA ARG A 246 17.87 27.21 -5.41
C ARG A 246 18.07 27.19 -3.89
N GLY A 247 17.16 26.62 -3.11
CA GLY A 247 17.30 26.52 -1.67
C GLY A 247 17.80 25.14 -1.21
N TRP A 248 18.98 25.08 -0.58
CA TRP A 248 19.47 23.86 0.12
C TRP A 248 18.43 23.27 1.10
N LYS A 249 17.52 24.12 1.62
CA LYS A 249 16.37 23.75 2.47
C LYS A 249 15.33 22.86 1.77
N HIS A 250 15.19 22.94 0.45
CA HIS A 250 14.29 22.11 -0.35
C HIS A 250 15.01 20.89 -0.96
N LEU A 251 16.30 21.03 -1.27
CA LEU A 251 17.11 19.94 -1.81
C LEU A 251 17.47 18.89 -0.74
N LYS A 252 17.82 19.31 0.47
CA LYS A 252 18.25 18.38 1.56
C LYS A 252 17.22 17.27 1.85
N PRO A 253 15.92 17.54 2.05
CA PRO A 253 14.94 16.47 2.26
C PRO A 253 14.81 15.51 1.07
N VAL A 254 14.91 16.01 -0.16
CA VAL A 254 14.85 15.16 -1.37
C VAL A 254 16.08 14.25 -1.46
N LEU A 255 17.27 14.79 -1.17
CA LEU A 255 18.50 14.00 -1.09
C LEU A 255 18.41 12.94 0.02
N ILE A 256 17.93 13.29 1.23
CA ILE A 256 17.72 12.34 2.33
C ILE A 256 16.76 11.22 1.92
N LEU A 257 15.67 11.56 1.22
CA LEU A 257 14.71 10.58 0.73
C LEU A 257 15.38 9.61 -0.26
N GLY A 258 16.05 10.14 -1.28
CA GLY A 258 16.70 9.35 -2.33
C GLY A 258 17.86 8.50 -1.80
N SER A 259 18.82 9.12 -1.10
CA SER A 259 19.99 8.41 -0.57
C SER A 259 19.62 7.46 0.56
N GLY A 260 18.64 7.82 1.40
CA GLY A 260 18.14 6.94 2.46
C GLY A 260 17.46 5.70 1.88
N PHE A 261 16.65 5.85 0.82
CA PHE A 261 16.00 4.72 0.18
C PHE A 261 17.02 3.80 -0.49
N LEU A 262 17.89 4.36 -1.33
CA LEU A 262 18.92 3.61 -2.05
C LEU A 262 19.91 2.93 -1.09
N GLY A 263 20.34 3.62 -0.04
CA GLY A 263 21.24 3.08 0.98
C GLY A 263 20.64 1.89 1.74
N LEU A 264 19.35 1.97 2.10
CA LEU A 264 18.66 0.87 2.79
C LEU A 264 18.51 -0.38 1.93
N ILE A 265 18.27 -0.21 0.63
CA ILE A 265 18.03 -1.35 -0.27
C ILE A 265 19.31 -1.87 -0.93
N ALA A 266 20.44 -1.14 -0.86
CA ALA A 266 21.66 -1.46 -1.62
C ALA A 266 22.13 -2.92 -1.42
N PHE A 267 22.11 -3.42 -0.19
CA PHE A 267 22.54 -4.80 0.15
C PHE A 267 21.69 -5.89 -0.50
N GLN A 268 20.46 -5.57 -0.88
CA GLN A 268 19.56 -6.48 -1.57
C GLN A 268 19.48 -6.18 -3.07
N LEU A 269 19.51 -4.90 -3.45
CA LEU A 269 19.35 -4.42 -4.81
C LEU A 269 20.56 -4.74 -5.67
N LEU A 270 21.78 -4.57 -5.14
CA LEU A 270 23.00 -4.79 -5.93
C LEU A 270 23.15 -6.25 -6.38
N PRO A 271 23.08 -7.26 -5.49
CA PRO A 271 23.14 -8.67 -5.91
C PRO A 271 21.96 -9.06 -6.81
N PHE A 272 20.78 -8.48 -6.56
CA PHE A 272 19.60 -8.73 -7.41
C PHE A 272 19.81 -8.22 -8.84
N ILE A 273 20.33 -7.00 -9.02
CA ILE A 273 20.62 -6.44 -10.35
C ILE A 273 21.74 -7.22 -11.03
N GLU A 274 22.78 -7.62 -10.30
CA GLU A 274 23.88 -8.43 -10.82
C GLU A 274 23.39 -9.80 -11.31
N TYR A 275 22.46 -10.43 -10.59
CA TYR A 275 21.92 -11.73 -10.94
C TYR A 275 20.80 -11.67 -12.00
N ALA A 276 20.06 -10.57 -12.10
CA ALA A 276 18.89 -10.45 -12.98
C ALA A 276 19.15 -10.84 -14.45
N PRO A 277 20.29 -10.49 -15.10
CA PRO A 277 20.62 -10.92 -16.46
C PRO A 277 20.81 -12.43 -16.65
N TYR A 278 21.14 -13.15 -15.57
CA TYR A 278 21.32 -14.61 -15.58
C TYR A 278 20.04 -15.37 -15.23
N SER A 279 19.00 -14.65 -14.82
CA SER A 279 17.71 -15.24 -14.49
C SER A 279 16.92 -15.58 -15.76
N THR A 280 15.94 -16.48 -15.62
CA THR A 280 14.97 -16.79 -16.69
C THR A 280 14.11 -15.58 -17.10
N ARG A 281 14.24 -14.43 -16.41
CA ARG A 281 13.46 -13.21 -16.65
C ARG A 281 14.24 -12.16 -17.46
N ALA A 282 15.52 -12.38 -17.74
CA ALA A 282 16.39 -11.41 -18.41
C ALA A 282 15.87 -10.96 -19.78
N HIS A 283 15.27 -11.87 -20.54
CA HIS A 283 14.76 -11.61 -21.89
C HIS A 283 13.29 -11.16 -21.92
N GLY A 284 12.65 -11.00 -20.75
CA GLY A 284 11.22 -10.77 -20.64
C GLY A 284 10.40 -12.00 -21.02
N PHE A 285 9.08 -11.81 -21.09
CA PHE A 285 8.11 -12.86 -21.39
C PHE A 285 7.46 -12.62 -22.74
N SER A 286 7.05 -13.71 -23.41
CA SER A 286 6.18 -13.60 -24.58
C SER A 286 4.86 -12.92 -24.20
N TYR A 287 4.17 -12.31 -25.17
CA TYR A 287 2.90 -11.62 -24.89
C TYR A 287 1.87 -12.54 -24.21
N GLN A 288 1.82 -13.81 -24.63
CA GLN A 288 0.94 -14.82 -24.05
C GLN A 288 1.24 -15.08 -22.57
N VAL A 289 2.53 -15.17 -22.19
CA VAL A 289 2.94 -15.39 -20.80
C VAL A 289 2.80 -14.11 -19.97
N ALA A 290 3.12 -12.94 -20.53
CA ALA A 290 2.96 -11.65 -19.85
C ALA A 290 1.48 -11.35 -19.53
N THR A 291 0.57 -11.72 -20.44
CA THR A 291 -0.88 -11.55 -20.27
C THR A 291 -1.60 -12.76 -19.69
N GLN A 292 -0.86 -13.82 -19.31
CA GLN A 292 -1.41 -14.92 -18.54
C GLN A 292 -2.06 -14.36 -17.26
N TRP A 293 -3.20 -14.90 -16.84
CA TRP A 293 -3.92 -14.41 -15.66
C TRP A 293 -4.30 -12.91 -15.74
N SER A 294 -4.68 -12.44 -16.93
CA SER A 294 -5.40 -11.18 -17.10
C SER A 294 -6.78 -11.29 -16.44
N LEU A 295 -7.26 -10.21 -15.81
CA LEU A 295 -8.59 -10.17 -15.20
C LEU A 295 -9.66 -10.05 -16.30
N PRO A 296 -10.53 -11.05 -16.50
CA PRO A 296 -11.66 -10.91 -17.40
C PRO A 296 -12.64 -9.86 -16.85
N PRO A 297 -13.21 -8.97 -17.69
CA PRO A 297 -14.11 -7.92 -17.21
C PRO A 297 -15.30 -8.43 -16.38
N TRP A 298 -15.86 -9.60 -16.70
CA TRP A 298 -16.96 -10.20 -15.94
C TRP A 298 -16.57 -10.66 -14.53
N GLN A 299 -15.28 -10.95 -14.28
CA GLN A 299 -14.80 -11.28 -12.94
C GLN A 299 -14.85 -10.09 -11.98
N LEU A 300 -15.03 -8.85 -12.47
CA LEU A 300 -15.28 -7.68 -11.61
C LEU A 300 -16.53 -7.82 -10.73
N LEU A 301 -17.47 -8.70 -11.09
CA LEU A 301 -18.60 -9.06 -10.21
C LEU A 301 -18.14 -9.60 -8.85
N GLN A 302 -16.93 -10.19 -8.78
CA GLN A 302 -16.36 -10.69 -7.53
C GLN A 302 -15.98 -9.59 -6.55
N PHE A 303 -15.90 -8.32 -6.98
CA PHE A 303 -15.78 -7.21 -6.02
C PHE A 303 -16.95 -7.17 -5.04
N ILE A 304 -18.12 -7.70 -5.44
CA ILE A 304 -19.38 -7.68 -4.68
C ILE A 304 -19.79 -9.08 -4.25
N LEU A 305 -19.62 -10.07 -5.11
CA LEU A 305 -20.02 -11.45 -4.87
C LEU A 305 -18.76 -12.30 -4.65
N PRO A 306 -18.32 -12.48 -3.38
CA PRO A 306 -17.11 -13.25 -3.11
C PRO A 306 -17.26 -14.66 -3.68
N ARG A 307 -16.18 -15.17 -4.29
CA ARG A 307 -16.11 -16.57 -4.76
C ARG A 307 -17.16 -16.97 -5.81
N PHE A 308 -17.82 -16.02 -6.47
CA PHE A 308 -18.89 -16.30 -7.44
C PHE A 308 -18.45 -17.18 -8.63
N PHE A 309 -17.17 -17.11 -8.99
CA PHE A 309 -16.59 -17.86 -10.10
C PHE A 309 -15.62 -18.97 -9.64
N GLU A 310 -15.57 -19.28 -8.34
CA GLU A 310 -14.58 -20.21 -7.76
C GLU A 310 -14.92 -21.70 -7.88
N PHE A 311 -13.87 -22.51 -7.69
CA PHE A 311 -13.76 -23.94 -7.96
C PHE A 311 -14.03 -24.85 -6.73
N TYR A 312 -14.02 -24.33 -5.50
CA TYR A 312 -14.20 -25.17 -4.33
C TYR A 312 -15.67 -25.61 -4.23
N TYR A 313 -15.89 -26.93 -4.14
CA TYR A 313 -17.19 -27.63 -4.08
C TYR A 313 -17.84 -28.04 -5.42
N GLY A 314 -17.09 -28.13 -6.52
CA GLY A 314 -17.53 -28.92 -7.69
C GLY A 314 -18.48 -28.23 -8.67
N HIS A 315 -18.71 -26.92 -8.53
CA HIS A 315 -19.47 -26.12 -9.49
C HIS A 315 -18.54 -25.23 -10.31
N PHE A 316 -18.43 -25.52 -11.61
CA PHE A 316 -17.52 -24.84 -12.54
C PHE A 316 -18.34 -24.08 -13.59
N TRP A 317 -18.21 -22.74 -13.64
CA TRP A 317 -18.80 -21.96 -14.72
C TRP A 317 -18.01 -20.72 -15.16
N GLY A 318 -16.84 -20.41 -14.59
CA GLY A 318 -16.09 -19.23 -15.04
C GLY A 318 -14.64 -19.13 -14.56
N TYR A 319 -13.71 -19.88 -15.14
CA TYR A 319 -12.32 -19.90 -14.66
C TYR A 319 -11.32 -19.37 -15.71
N ILE A 320 -10.58 -18.30 -15.40
CA ILE A 320 -9.53 -17.76 -16.31
C ILE A 320 -8.24 -17.30 -15.59
N GLN A 321 -8.28 -16.87 -14.32
CA GLN A 321 -7.08 -16.49 -13.57
C GLN A 321 -7.06 -17.16 -12.19
N THR A 322 -5.89 -17.67 -11.78
CA THR A 322 -5.72 -18.43 -10.53
C THR A 322 -4.71 -17.79 -9.59
N TRP A 323 -4.18 -16.63 -9.97
CA TRP A 323 -3.08 -16.02 -9.22
C TRP A 323 -3.58 -15.39 -7.93
N VAL A 324 -4.73 -14.72 -7.96
CA VAL A 324 -5.46 -14.29 -6.76
C VAL A 324 -6.77 -15.06 -6.68
N PRO A 325 -6.94 -15.98 -5.71
CA PRO A 325 -8.18 -16.72 -5.52
C PRO A 325 -9.41 -15.82 -5.39
N ASP A 326 -9.35 -14.80 -4.53
CA ASP A 326 -10.47 -13.90 -4.27
C ASP A 326 -10.06 -12.43 -4.45
N ILE A 327 -10.83 -11.69 -5.24
CA ILE A 327 -10.65 -10.25 -5.47
C ILE A 327 -11.72 -9.40 -4.77
N TYR A 328 -12.50 -10.02 -3.87
CA TYR A 328 -13.59 -9.39 -3.14
C TYR A 328 -13.14 -8.18 -2.32
N LEU A 329 -13.88 -7.07 -2.47
CA LEU A 329 -13.62 -5.81 -1.78
C LEU A 329 -14.55 -5.60 -0.59
N GLY A 330 -15.60 -6.42 -0.43
CA GLY A 330 -16.62 -6.22 0.59
C GLY A 330 -17.92 -5.63 0.03
N VAL A 331 -19.05 -6.29 0.28
CA VAL A 331 -20.39 -5.83 -0.12
C VAL A 331 -20.75 -4.50 0.55
N VAL A 332 -20.37 -4.32 1.83
CA VAL A 332 -20.67 -3.10 2.59
C VAL A 332 -19.92 -1.88 2.04
N PRO A 333 -18.57 -1.92 1.83
CA PRO A 333 -17.87 -0.84 1.14
C PRO A 333 -18.43 -0.51 -0.24
N VAL A 334 -18.73 -1.52 -1.07
CA VAL A 334 -19.27 -1.30 -2.42
C VAL A 334 -20.65 -0.66 -2.35
N PHE A 335 -21.52 -1.14 -1.48
CA PHE A 335 -22.84 -0.56 -1.25
C PHE A 335 -22.73 0.91 -0.83
N LEU A 336 -21.84 1.26 0.11
CA LEU A 336 -21.63 2.64 0.54
C LEU A 336 -21.11 3.55 -0.59
N ILE A 337 -20.34 3.00 -1.53
CA ILE A 337 -19.90 3.73 -2.74
C ILE A 337 -21.10 3.94 -3.69
N CYS A 338 -21.88 2.88 -3.97
CA CYS A 338 -23.04 2.92 -4.86
C CYS A 338 -24.17 3.83 -4.33
N CYS A 339 -24.36 3.90 -3.01
CA CYS A 339 -25.32 4.79 -2.37
C CYS A 339 -24.90 6.28 -2.43
N GLY A 340 -23.84 6.61 -3.17
CA GLY A 340 -23.56 7.98 -3.57
C GLY A 340 -23.17 8.86 -2.39
N LEU A 341 -22.31 8.37 -1.50
CA LEU A 341 -21.66 9.20 -0.50
C LEU A 341 -20.78 10.23 -1.22
N ARG A 342 -21.39 11.36 -1.59
CA ARG A 342 -20.71 12.44 -2.30
C ARG A 342 -19.53 12.91 -1.44
N PRO A 343 -18.32 13.00 -2.02
CA PRO A 343 -17.17 13.49 -1.29
C PRO A 343 -17.45 14.86 -0.72
N SER A 344 -17.07 15.07 0.53
CA SER A 344 -17.02 16.39 1.14
C SER A 344 -16.25 17.32 0.22
N LEU A 345 -16.78 18.52 -0.02
CA LEU A 345 -16.12 19.56 -0.81
C LEU A 345 -14.67 19.81 -0.34
N ARG A 346 -14.38 19.56 0.94
CA ARG A 346 -13.05 19.72 1.55
C ARG A 346 -12.02 18.65 1.12
N ARG A 347 -12.45 17.49 0.62
CA ARG A 347 -11.57 16.35 0.28
C ARG A 347 -11.66 15.89 -1.18
N LYS A 348 -12.46 16.56 -2.02
CA LYS A 348 -12.63 16.23 -3.45
C LYS A 348 -11.32 15.87 -4.17
N GLY A 349 -10.27 16.69 -4.07
CA GLY A 349 -8.98 16.39 -4.73
C GLY A 349 -8.32 15.08 -4.29
N VAL A 350 -8.38 14.75 -2.99
CA VAL A 350 -7.86 13.48 -2.44
C VAL A 350 -8.63 12.29 -3.00
N VAL A 351 -9.97 12.38 -2.93
CA VAL A 351 -10.85 11.30 -3.40
C VAL A 351 -10.68 11.10 -4.90
N THR A 352 -10.62 12.18 -5.69
CA THR A 352 -10.41 12.10 -7.13
C THR A 352 -9.05 11.47 -7.47
N PHE A 353 -7.97 11.83 -6.77
CA PHE A 353 -6.66 11.20 -6.97
C PHE A 353 -6.74 9.68 -6.76
N PHE A 354 -7.25 9.24 -5.60
CA PHE A 354 -7.33 7.81 -5.29
C PHE A 354 -8.32 7.06 -6.19
N ALA A 355 -9.46 7.66 -6.55
CA ALA A 355 -10.39 7.09 -7.52
C ALA A 355 -9.77 6.95 -8.92
N THR A 356 -8.96 7.93 -9.35
CA THR A 356 -8.30 7.88 -10.66
C THR A 356 -7.20 6.82 -10.66
N SER A 357 -6.39 6.75 -9.60
CA SER A 357 -5.39 5.67 -9.43
C SER A 357 -6.05 4.30 -9.41
N LEU A 358 -7.13 4.13 -8.65
CA LEU A 358 -7.95 2.91 -8.63
C LEU A 358 -8.38 2.50 -10.04
N THR A 359 -9.00 3.41 -10.80
CA THR A 359 -9.45 3.14 -12.16
C THR A 359 -8.31 2.73 -13.08
N ILE A 360 -7.17 3.42 -13.04
CA ILE A 360 -5.99 3.07 -13.86
C ILE A 360 -5.52 1.65 -13.53
N PHE A 361 -5.39 1.31 -12.25
CA PHE A 361 -4.90 0.00 -11.82
C PHE A 361 -5.88 -1.14 -12.15
N VAL A 362 -7.19 -0.90 -12.01
CA VAL A 362 -8.22 -1.85 -12.47
C VAL A 362 -8.14 -2.05 -13.98
N LEU A 363 -7.99 -0.98 -14.77
CA LEU A 363 -7.83 -1.08 -16.23
C LEU A 363 -6.57 -1.87 -16.61
N LEU A 364 -5.43 -1.59 -15.98
CA LEU A 364 -4.19 -2.34 -16.20
C LEU A 364 -4.35 -3.82 -15.85
N SER A 365 -5.19 -4.15 -14.86
CA SER A 365 -5.44 -5.53 -14.46
C SER A 365 -6.18 -6.36 -15.51
N LEU A 366 -6.93 -5.70 -16.40
CA LEU A 366 -7.64 -6.36 -17.50
C LEU A 366 -6.69 -6.97 -18.54
N GLY A 367 -5.41 -6.60 -18.55
CA GLY A 367 -4.40 -7.26 -19.38
C GLY A 367 -4.79 -7.35 -20.85
N LYS A 368 -4.87 -8.57 -21.41
CA LYS A 368 -5.26 -8.83 -22.81
C LYS A 368 -6.64 -8.28 -23.20
N TYR A 369 -7.53 -8.02 -22.24
CA TYR A 369 -8.85 -7.45 -22.50
C TYR A 369 -8.84 -5.92 -22.63
N LEU A 370 -7.71 -5.27 -22.31
CA LEU A 370 -7.53 -3.83 -22.48
C LEU A 370 -6.93 -3.55 -23.87
N PRO A 371 -7.63 -2.84 -24.77
CA PRO A 371 -7.16 -2.62 -26.15
C PRO A 371 -5.79 -1.94 -26.27
N ILE A 372 -5.40 -1.12 -25.29
CA ILE A 372 -4.10 -0.44 -25.27
C ILE A 372 -2.96 -1.32 -24.72
N TYR A 373 -3.26 -2.48 -24.12
CA TYR A 373 -2.24 -3.32 -23.50
C TYR A 373 -1.11 -3.79 -24.43
N PRO A 374 -1.35 -4.13 -25.71
CA PRO A 374 -0.28 -4.42 -26.67
C PRO A 374 0.74 -3.27 -26.80
N PHE A 375 0.28 -2.02 -26.78
CA PHE A 375 1.16 -0.85 -26.79
C PHE A 375 2.00 -0.77 -25.50
N LEU A 376 1.37 -0.97 -24.34
CA LEU A 376 2.07 -0.99 -23.04
C LEU A 376 3.16 -2.09 -23.03
N TYR A 377 2.84 -3.28 -23.54
CA TYR A 377 3.76 -4.40 -23.69
C TYR A 377 4.93 -4.07 -24.62
N GLN A 378 4.69 -3.46 -25.77
CA GLN A 378 5.75 -3.19 -26.74
C GLN A 378 6.67 -2.04 -26.32
N HIS A 379 6.13 -0.99 -25.69
CA HIS A 379 6.83 0.29 -25.54
C HIS A 379 7.09 0.74 -24.09
N LEU A 380 6.33 0.25 -23.10
CA LEU A 380 6.43 0.74 -21.71
C LEU A 380 7.03 -0.29 -20.73
N GLY A 381 7.78 -1.26 -21.24
CA GLY A 381 8.49 -2.23 -20.40
C GLY A 381 7.60 -3.31 -19.77
N PHE A 382 6.34 -3.44 -20.17
CA PHE A 382 5.45 -4.48 -19.62
C PHE A 382 5.86 -5.91 -20.01
N LYS A 383 6.86 -6.09 -20.88
CA LYS A 383 7.42 -7.41 -21.24
C LYS A 383 8.02 -8.17 -20.05
N VAL A 384 8.51 -7.47 -19.02
CA VAL A 384 9.10 -8.11 -17.83
C VAL A 384 8.09 -8.34 -16.71
N ILE A 385 6.83 -7.90 -16.89
CA ILE A 385 5.75 -8.04 -15.92
C ILE A 385 4.83 -9.17 -16.37
N ARG A 386 4.57 -10.12 -15.47
CA ARG A 386 3.54 -11.16 -15.67
C ARG A 386 2.35 -10.91 -14.79
N TYR A 387 1.23 -11.46 -15.22
CA TYR A 387 -0.02 -11.58 -14.44
C TYR A 387 -0.65 -10.22 -14.21
N PRO A 388 -1.38 -9.69 -15.21
CA PRO A 388 -1.96 -8.36 -15.11
C PRO A 388 -2.89 -8.21 -13.90
N VAL A 389 -3.56 -9.27 -13.44
CA VAL A 389 -4.36 -9.26 -12.20
C VAL A 389 -3.62 -8.70 -10.97
N ARG A 390 -2.28 -8.74 -10.94
CA ARG A 390 -1.43 -8.12 -9.90
C ARG A 390 -1.61 -6.62 -9.78
N PHE A 391 -2.00 -5.94 -10.86
CA PHE A 391 -2.37 -4.52 -10.84
C PHE A 391 -3.63 -4.24 -10.01
N LEU A 392 -4.37 -5.24 -9.52
CA LEU A 392 -5.43 -5.04 -8.53
C LEU A 392 -4.91 -4.75 -7.10
N ALA A 393 -3.63 -4.98 -6.79
CA ALA A 393 -3.13 -4.76 -5.42
C ALA A 393 -3.38 -3.33 -4.91
N PRO A 394 -3.10 -2.27 -5.72
CA PRO A 394 -3.45 -0.90 -5.37
C PRO A 394 -4.96 -0.62 -5.35
N ALA A 395 -5.76 -1.38 -6.09
CA ALA A 395 -7.21 -1.17 -6.15
C ALA A 395 -7.84 -1.35 -4.76
N VAL A 396 -7.38 -2.38 -4.04
CA VAL A 396 -7.77 -2.73 -2.68
C VAL A 396 -7.30 -1.67 -1.67
N PHE A 397 -6.20 -0.98 -1.96
CA PHE A 397 -5.71 0.12 -1.14
C PHE A 397 -6.48 1.43 -1.35
N PHE A 398 -6.92 1.72 -2.57
CA PHE A 398 -7.52 3.01 -2.92
C PHE A 398 -9.04 3.10 -2.72
N TYR A 399 -9.77 2.00 -2.85
CA TYR A 399 -11.23 2.01 -2.68
C TYR A 399 -11.74 2.43 -1.27
N PRO A 400 -11.03 2.21 -0.14
CA PRO A 400 -11.52 2.60 1.18
C PRO A 400 -11.59 4.12 1.40
N PHE A 401 -11.09 4.94 0.46
CA PHE A 401 -11.15 6.42 0.49
C PHE A 401 -12.47 6.99 -0.05
N LEU A 402 -13.33 6.17 -0.63
CA LEU A 402 -14.52 6.61 -1.34
C LEU A 402 -15.77 6.83 -0.45
N PRO A 403 -16.08 6.00 0.57
CA PRO A 403 -17.27 6.19 1.39
C PRO A 403 -17.04 7.21 2.54
N GLU A 404 -17.45 8.48 2.36
CA GLU A 404 -17.13 9.56 3.32
C GLU A 404 -18.24 9.91 4.34
N ARG A 405 -19.53 9.78 3.99
CA ARG A 405 -20.64 10.39 4.76
C ARG A 405 -21.48 9.43 5.61
N GLY A 406 -21.40 8.12 5.39
CA GLY A 406 -22.24 7.13 6.08
C GLY A 406 -22.02 7.07 7.60
N PHE A 407 -20.88 7.59 8.08
CA PHE A 407 -20.50 7.61 9.49
C PHE A 407 -20.51 9.01 10.13
N GLU A 408 -20.90 10.07 9.40
CA GLU A 408 -21.13 11.40 9.97
C GLU A 408 -22.55 11.51 10.55
N ILE A 409 -22.94 10.58 11.43
CA ILE A 409 -24.16 10.72 12.24
C ILE A 409 -23.77 11.49 13.51
N SER A 410 -24.25 12.73 13.60
CA SER A 410 -24.36 13.60 14.78
C SER A 410 -23.11 13.82 15.64
N SER A 411 -22.40 14.91 15.36
CA SER A 411 -21.95 15.80 16.43
C SER A 411 -22.38 17.20 16.00
N PRO A 412 -23.45 17.79 16.58
CA PRO A 412 -23.85 19.14 16.21
C PRO A 412 -22.66 20.07 16.47
N GLY A 413 -22.24 20.77 15.43
CA GLY A 413 -21.09 21.65 15.48
C GLY A 413 -21.33 22.74 16.51
N ILE A 414 -20.48 22.80 17.53
CA ILE A 414 -20.33 24.01 18.32
C ILE A 414 -19.67 25.04 17.39
N PRO A 415 -20.32 26.18 17.09
CA PRO A 415 -19.72 27.21 16.25
C PRO A 415 -18.43 27.73 16.89
N ALA A 416 -17.36 27.78 16.10
CA ALA A 416 -16.11 28.39 16.50
C ALA A 416 -16.31 29.91 16.62
N GLY A 417 -16.65 30.37 17.82
CA GLY A 417 -16.84 31.80 18.07
C GLY A 417 -17.52 32.10 19.39
N GLN A 418 -17.00 31.59 20.52
CA GLN A 418 -17.18 32.15 21.87
C GLN A 418 -16.38 31.31 22.87
N ALA A 419 -15.05 31.45 22.83
CA ALA A 419 -14.21 31.11 23.98
C ALA A 419 -13.69 32.42 24.57
N SER A 420 -14.61 33.27 25.05
CA SER A 420 -14.26 34.40 25.89
C SER A 420 -14.05 33.89 27.31
N ARG A 421 -12.82 34.06 27.80
CA ARG A 421 -12.40 34.16 29.21
C ARG A 421 -13.55 33.99 30.23
N GLY A 422 -13.66 32.79 30.80
CA GLY A 422 -14.42 32.53 32.02
C GLY A 422 -13.46 32.05 33.10
N SER A 423 -13.06 32.97 33.98
CA SER A 423 -12.40 32.66 35.23
C SER A 423 -13.28 31.71 36.05
N LEU A 424 -12.69 30.62 36.56
CA LEU A 424 -13.32 29.81 37.60
C LEU A 424 -13.52 30.69 38.85
N ARG A 425 -14.77 31.11 39.08
CA ARG A 425 -15.24 31.50 40.41
C ARG A 425 -15.82 30.25 41.06
N LEU A 426 -15.14 29.75 42.09
CA LEU A 426 -15.68 28.80 43.06
C LEU A 426 -16.77 29.53 43.86
N TYR A 427 -17.99 28.98 43.86
CA TYR A 427 -19.02 29.34 44.84
C TYR A 427 -18.96 28.34 46.00
N PRO A 428 -18.92 28.79 47.27
CA PRO A 428 -19.09 27.94 48.43
C PRO A 428 -20.56 27.88 48.87
N GLY A 429 -20.99 26.71 49.36
CA GLY A 429 -22.13 26.53 50.25
C GLY A 429 -23.50 26.36 49.59
N VAL A 430 -24.18 25.24 49.87
CA VAL A 430 -25.24 25.10 50.87
C VAL A 430 -25.87 23.71 50.68
N PHE A 431 -25.60 22.80 51.60
CA PHE A 431 -26.54 21.73 51.97
C PHE A 431 -26.71 21.83 53.49
N SER A 432 -27.89 22.30 53.88
CA SER A 432 -28.56 21.98 55.13
C SER A 432 -29.11 20.56 55.08
#